data_AF-A0A1V9YSY8-F1
#
_entry.id   AF-A0A1V9YSY8-F1
#
_cell.length_a   1.000
_cell.length_b   1.000
_cell.length_c   1.000
_cell.angle_alpha   90.00
_cell.angle_beta   90.00
_cell.angle_gamma   90.00
#
_symmetry.space_group_name_H-M   'P 1'
#
loop_
_entity.id
_entity.type
_entity.pdbx_description
1 polymer ?
#
loop_
_entity_poly.entity_id
_entity_poly.type
_entity_poly.pdbx_seq_one_letter_code
_entity_poly.pdbx_strand_id
1 'polypeptide(L)'
;MAAEQGHTVQYTPAYHSRLQPIELVWAYVKGIVGRAYSVDTTFADVRLRLNAAFDSLPSDVVYKCIMNSVNEVKRLDTYIKASEAADECDGAIDDSESDQEVSADDCDLSDYGLNLDHDA
;
A
#
# COMPACT_ATOMS: atom_id res chain seq x y z
N MET A 1 0.37 -20.06 18.26
CA MET A 1 0.33 -18.59 18.04
C MET A 1 1.64 -18.12 17.38
N ALA A 2 1.66 -16.98 16.67
CA ALA A 2 2.85 -16.51 15.93
C ALA A 2 4.14 -16.42 16.79
N ALA A 3 4.00 -15.98 18.04
CA ALA A 3 5.11 -15.90 19.00
C ALA A 3 5.73 -17.27 19.36
N GLU A 4 4.92 -18.34 19.42
CA GLU A 4 5.41 -19.71 19.68
C GLU A 4 6.27 -20.25 18.52
N GLN A 5 6.13 -19.66 17.33
CA GLN A 5 6.94 -19.96 16.15
C GLN A 5 8.11 -18.98 15.96
N GLY A 6 8.34 -18.07 16.91
CA GLY A 6 9.42 -17.07 16.85
C GLY A 6 9.14 -15.89 15.91
N HIS A 7 7.89 -15.65 15.53
CA HIS A 7 7.51 -14.52 14.68
C HIS A 7 7.09 -13.30 15.50
N THR A 8 7.63 -12.13 15.16
CA THR A 8 7.17 -10.84 15.67
C THR A 8 6.00 -10.35 14.83
N VAL A 9 4.88 -10.03 15.48
CA VAL A 9 3.71 -9.43 14.83
C VAL A 9 3.83 -7.91 14.94
N GLN A 10 3.79 -7.22 13.81
CA GLN A 10 3.77 -5.77 13.78
C GLN A 10 2.33 -5.25 13.78
N TYR A 11 2.11 -4.15 14.49
CA TYR A 11 0.84 -3.43 14.43
C TYR A 11 0.67 -2.77 13.06
N THR A 12 -0.54 -2.81 12.53
CA THR A 12 -0.93 -2.03 11.35
C THR A 12 -2.25 -1.34 11.66
N PRO A 13 -2.34 -0.01 11.54
CA PRO A 13 -3.57 0.71 11.80
C PRO A 13 -4.66 0.33 10.78
N ALA A 14 -5.92 0.40 11.21
CA ALA A 14 -7.06 0.12 10.34
C ALA A 14 -7.13 1.13 9.19
N TYR A 15 -7.64 0.70 8.03
CA TYR A 15 -7.84 1.53 6.84
C TYR A 15 -6.55 2.12 6.21
N HIS A 16 -5.38 1.54 6.51
CA HIS A 16 -4.09 2.02 6.00
C HIS A 16 -3.41 0.99 5.08
N SER A 17 -4.06 0.70 3.94
CA SER A 17 -3.58 -0.30 2.95
C SER A 17 -2.20 0.02 2.38
N ARG A 18 -1.80 1.31 2.30
CA ARG A 18 -0.46 1.73 1.86
C ARG A 18 0.67 1.21 2.75
N LEU A 19 0.37 0.90 4.01
CA LEU A 19 1.32 0.32 4.97
C LEU A 19 1.47 -1.19 4.81
N GLN A 20 0.70 -1.82 3.92
CA GLN A 20 0.69 -3.26 3.69
C GLN A 20 1.28 -3.56 2.30
N PRO A 21 2.58 -3.93 2.20
CA PRO A 21 3.25 -4.16 0.91
C PRO A 21 2.55 -5.18 0.00
N ILE A 22 1.84 -6.13 0.60
CA ILE A 22 1.12 -7.18 -0.13
C ILE A 22 0.04 -6.61 -1.06
N GLU A 23 -0.53 -5.44 -0.74
CA GLU A 23 -1.53 -4.78 -1.59
C GLU A 23 -0.93 -4.36 -2.94
N LEU A 24 0.34 -3.94 -2.96
CA LEU A 24 1.06 -3.59 -4.19
C LEU A 24 1.48 -4.82 -4.98
N VAL A 25 1.88 -5.89 -4.29
CA VAL A 25 2.12 -7.19 -4.94
C VAL A 25 0.85 -7.67 -5.62
N TRP A 26 -0.31 -7.56 -4.96
CA TRP A 26 -1.59 -7.88 -5.57
C TRP A 26 -1.95 -6.98 -6.73
N ALA A 27 -1.73 -5.68 -6.64
CA ALA A 27 -1.96 -4.76 -7.75
C ALA A 27 -1.14 -5.17 -8.99
N TYR A 28 0.14 -5.48 -8.80
CA TYR A 28 1.03 -5.95 -9.85
C TYR A 28 0.54 -7.26 -10.49
N VAL A 29 0.31 -8.29 -9.67
CA VAL A 29 -0.09 -9.63 -10.14
C VAL A 29 -1.45 -9.61 -10.81
N LYS A 30 -2.44 -8.93 -10.23
CA LYS A 30 -3.77 -8.78 -10.85
C LYS A 30 -3.69 -8.02 -12.17
N GLY A 31 -2.81 -7.01 -12.28
CA GLY A 31 -2.58 -6.31 -13.53
C GLY A 31 -2.16 -7.26 -14.66
N ILE A 32 -1.24 -8.18 -14.38
CA ILE A 32 -0.79 -9.20 -15.33
C ILE A 32 -1.94 -10.15 -15.72
N VAL A 33 -2.61 -10.74 -14.71
CA VAL A 33 -3.67 -11.73 -14.95
C VAL A 33 -4.87 -11.11 -15.67
N GLY A 34 -5.25 -9.89 -15.27
CA GLY A 34 -6.40 -9.16 -15.81
C GLY A 34 -6.22 -8.72 -17.25
N ARG A 35 -5.01 -8.37 -17.69
CA ARG A 35 -4.73 -8.02 -19.10
C ARG A 35 -4.93 -9.20 -20.06
N ALA A 36 -4.83 -10.42 -19.56
CA ALA A 36 -5.07 -11.63 -20.36
C ALA A 36 -6.54 -12.06 -20.41
N TYR A 37 -7.46 -11.27 -19.83
CA TYR A 37 -8.88 -11.60 -19.79
C TYR A 37 -9.53 -11.65 -21.18
N SER A 38 -10.39 -12.65 -21.36
CA SER A 38 -11.29 -12.81 -22.52
C SER A 38 -12.65 -13.34 -22.03
N VAL A 39 -13.69 -13.23 -22.87
CA VAL A 39 -15.04 -13.70 -22.53
C VAL A 39 -15.12 -15.19 -22.19
N ASP A 40 -14.21 -16.00 -22.74
CA ASP A 40 -14.14 -17.45 -22.49
C ASP A 40 -13.23 -17.81 -21.31
N THR A 41 -12.65 -16.82 -20.62
CA THR A 41 -11.75 -17.06 -19.49
C THR A 41 -12.49 -17.75 -18.35
N THR A 42 -11.99 -18.93 -17.96
CA THR A 42 -12.54 -19.72 -16.85
C THR A 42 -11.76 -19.48 -15.55
N PHE A 43 -12.32 -19.91 -14.42
CA PHE A 43 -11.60 -19.91 -13.13
C PHE A 43 -10.31 -20.77 -13.17
N ALA A 44 -10.30 -21.84 -13.99
CA ALA A 44 -9.10 -22.68 -14.15
C ALA A 44 -7.98 -21.89 -14.85
N ASP A 45 -8.32 -21.11 -15.87
CA ASP A 45 -7.39 -20.24 -16.57
C ASP A 45 -6.85 -19.14 -15.65
N VAL A 46 -7.73 -18.52 -14.85
CA VAL A 46 -7.32 -17.52 -13.86
C VAL A 46 -6.33 -18.11 -12.86
N ARG A 47 -6.59 -19.31 -12.33
CA ARG A 47 -5.66 -19.98 -11.40
C ARG A 47 -4.31 -20.26 -12.04
N LEU A 48 -4.29 -20.74 -13.28
CA LEU A 48 -3.04 -21.03 -14.00
C LEU A 48 -2.22 -19.76 -14.22
N ARG A 49 -2.87 -18.69 -14.69
CA ARG A 49 -2.23 -17.38 -14.92
C ARG A 49 -1.76 -16.75 -13.62
N LEU A 50 -2.51 -16.92 -12.53
CA LEU A 50 -2.13 -16.42 -11.21
C LEU A 50 -0.84 -17.06 -10.72
N ASN A 51 -0.73 -18.39 -10.81
CA ASN A 51 0.50 -19.10 -10.45
C ASN A 51 1.68 -18.63 -11.30
N ALA A 52 1.50 -18.56 -12.63
CA ALA A 52 2.55 -18.08 -13.53
C ALA A 52 2.99 -16.63 -13.25
N ALA A 53 2.05 -15.75 -12.88
CA ALA A 53 2.35 -14.37 -12.53
C ALA A 53 3.14 -14.27 -11.20
N PHE A 54 2.87 -15.14 -10.22
CA PHE A 54 3.69 -15.21 -9.01
C PHE A 54 5.06 -15.85 -9.25
N ASP A 55 5.14 -16.90 -10.08
CA ASP A 55 6.41 -17.56 -10.43
C ASP A 55 7.36 -16.61 -11.20
N SER A 56 6.80 -15.66 -11.94
CA SER A 56 7.55 -14.64 -12.68
C SER A 56 7.75 -13.33 -11.92
N LEU A 57 7.25 -13.21 -10.69
CA LEU A 57 7.34 -11.97 -9.91
C LEU A 57 8.79 -11.63 -9.57
N PRO A 58 9.36 -10.53 -10.11
CA PRO A 58 10.76 -10.20 -9.85
C PRO A 58 10.98 -9.81 -8.40
N SER A 59 12.08 -10.26 -7.79
CA SER A 59 12.42 -9.88 -6.42
C SER A 59 12.60 -8.37 -6.23
N ASP A 60 13.04 -7.66 -7.28
CA ASP A 60 13.13 -6.19 -7.27
C ASP A 60 11.75 -5.52 -7.11
N VAL A 61 10.70 -6.07 -7.72
CA VAL A 61 9.34 -5.57 -7.55
C VAL A 61 8.89 -5.74 -6.09
N VAL A 62 9.13 -6.92 -5.50
CA VAL A 62 8.82 -7.17 -4.07
C VAL A 62 9.57 -6.21 -3.16
N TYR A 63 10.86 -6.00 -3.44
CA TYR A 63 11.68 -5.04 -2.69
C TYR A 63 11.12 -3.62 -2.78
N LYS A 64 10.73 -3.16 -3.98
CA LYS A 64 10.11 -1.85 -4.19
C LYS A 64 8.79 -1.72 -3.42
N CYS A 65 7.94 -2.75 -3.40
CA CYS A 65 6.70 -2.76 -2.61
C CYS A 65 6.98 -2.59 -1.10
N ILE A 66 7.99 -3.28 -0.58
CA ILE A 66 8.41 -3.13 0.83
C ILE A 66 8.91 -1.72 1.11
N MET A 67 9.78 -1.20 0.24
CA MET A 67 10.35 0.13 0.39
C MET A 67 9.29 1.24 0.31
N ASN A 68 8.25 1.05 -0.51
CA ASN A 68 7.11 1.97 -0.55
C ASN A 68 6.45 2.08 0.84
N SER A 69 6.07 0.96 1.46
CA SER A 69 5.46 1.01 2.79
C SER A 69 6.41 1.55 3.86
N VAL A 70 7.71 1.27 3.77
CA VAL A 70 8.72 1.87 4.68
C VAL A 70 8.76 3.40 4.53
N ASN A 71 8.69 3.91 3.31
CA ASN A 71 8.68 5.35 3.05
C ASN A 71 7.39 6.00 3.54
N GLU A 72 6.24 5.33 3.37
CA GLU A 72 4.96 5.80 3.91
C GLU A 72 4.98 5.88 5.45
N VAL A 73 5.56 4.89 6.14
CA VAL A 73 5.76 4.97 7.60
C VAL A 73 6.61 6.19 7.98
N LYS A 74 7.74 6.43 7.27
CA LYS A 74 8.60 7.59 7.55
C LYS A 74 7.89 8.92 7.31
N ARG A 75 7.07 8.99 6.25
CA ARG A 75 6.25 10.16 5.94
C ARG A 75 5.27 10.46 7.07
N LEU A 76 4.55 9.44 7.56
CA LEU A 76 3.61 9.58 8.66
C LEU A 76 4.31 9.98 9.97
N ASP A 77 5.45 9.34 10.30
CA ASP A 77 6.26 9.69 11.48
C ASP A 77 6.71 11.16 11.44
N THR A 78 7.14 11.64 10.27
CA THR A 78 7.54 13.05 10.09
C THR A 78 6.36 13.99 10.29
N TYR A 79 5.19 13.64 9.75
CA TYR A 79 3.96 14.43 9.89
C TYR A 79 3.52 14.54 11.36
N ILE A 80 3.49 13.43 12.10
CA ILE A 80 3.08 13.40 13.51
C ILE A 80 4.01 14.27 14.36
N LYS A 81 5.33 14.15 14.16
CA LYS A 81 6.31 14.97 14.88
C LYS A 81 6.16 16.47 14.59
N ALA A 82 5.80 16.81 13.35
CA ALA A 82 5.57 18.20 12.98
C ALA A 82 4.29 18.77 13.61
N SER A 83 3.21 17.98 13.69
CA SER A 83 1.98 18.40 14.38
C SER A 83 2.20 18.59 15.88
N GLU A 84 2.92 17.67 16.54
CA GLU A 84 3.21 17.78 17.98
C GLU A 84 4.02 19.05 18.31
N ALA A 85 5.00 19.41 17.47
CA ALA A 85 5.78 20.62 17.64
C ALA A 85 4.98 21.92 17.41
N ALA A 86 3.92 21.88 16.59
CA ALA A 86 3.05 23.02 16.34
C ALA A 86 2.12 23.30 17.54
N ASP A 87 1.54 22.25 18.13
CA ASP A 87 0.69 22.35 19.32
C ASP A 87 1.45 22.92 20.53
N GLU A 88 2.76 22.61 20.67
CA GLU A 88 3.60 23.21 21.72
C GLU A 88 3.83 24.72 21.55
N CYS A 89 3.63 25.26 20.35
CA CYS A 89 3.76 26.68 20.01
C CYS A 89 2.44 27.45 20.19
N ASP A 90 1.29 26.76 20.12
CA ASP A 90 -0.05 27.35 20.15
C ASP A 90 -0.69 27.41 21.55
N GLY A 91 0.13 27.45 22.60
CA GLY A 91 -0.32 27.68 23.99
C GLY A 91 -1.03 29.04 24.24
N ALA A 92 -1.45 29.76 23.20
CA ALA A 92 -2.35 30.90 23.26
C ALA A 92 -3.74 30.49 22.77
N ILE A 93 -4.56 30.07 23.73
CA ILE A 93 -5.98 29.70 23.59
C ILE A 93 -6.73 30.65 22.63
N ASP A 94 -7.18 30.13 21.47
CA ASP A 94 -8.34 30.67 20.75
C ASP A 94 -9.25 29.51 20.32
N ASP A 95 -10.38 29.41 21.02
CA ASP A 95 -11.40 28.38 20.88
C ASP A 95 -12.25 28.67 19.62
N SER A 96 -11.88 28.08 18.50
CA SER A 96 -12.67 28.15 17.26
C SER A 96 -12.90 26.77 16.66
N GLU A 97 -13.99 26.13 17.12
CA GLU A 97 -14.54 24.89 16.60
C GLU A 97 -14.87 25.04 15.09
N SER A 98 -14.11 24.36 14.23
CA SER A 98 -14.42 24.24 12.80
C SER A 98 -14.38 22.78 12.38
N ASP A 99 -15.57 22.17 12.33
CA ASP A 99 -15.79 20.84 11.78
C ASP A 99 -15.50 20.84 10.27
N GLN A 100 -14.41 20.17 9.87
CA GLN A 100 -14.12 19.89 8.47
C GLN A 100 -14.03 18.38 8.23
N GLU A 101 -15.14 17.83 7.74
CA GLU A 101 -15.25 16.47 7.23
C GLU A 101 -14.37 16.30 5.98
N VAL A 102 -13.21 15.65 6.13
CA VAL A 102 -12.34 15.29 5.00
C VAL A 102 -12.78 13.96 4.39
N SER A 103 -13.55 14.02 3.31
CA SER A 103 -13.84 12.87 2.45
C SER A 103 -12.60 12.52 1.62
N ALA A 104 -11.70 11.71 2.18
CA ALA A 104 -10.55 11.16 1.45
C ALA A 104 -10.93 9.80 0.83
N ASP A 105 -11.59 9.84 -0.33
CA ASP A 105 -11.64 8.68 -1.23
C ASP A 105 -11.30 9.13 -2.65
N ASP A 106 -10.01 9.31 -2.88
CA ASP A 106 -9.44 9.17 -4.22
C ASP A 106 -8.14 8.39 -4.11
N CYS A 107 -8.24 7.10 -4.42
CA CYS A 107 -7.10 6.21 -4.49
C CYS A 107 -6.33 6.50 -5.78
N ASP A 108 -5.62 7.62 -5.82
CA ASP A 108 -4.71 7.93 -6.92
C ASP A 108 -3.57 6.91 -6.92
N LEU A 109 -3.66 5.95 -7.84
CA LEU A 109 -2.66 4.90 -8.07
C LEU A 109 -1.50 5.37 -8.96
N SER A 110 -1.48 6.66 -9.38
CA SER A 110 -0.42 7.18 -10.23
C SER A 110 0.93 7.36 -9.51
N ASP A 111 0.91 7.43 -8.17
CA ASP A 111 2.11 7.70 -7.36
C ASP A 111 3.00 6.48 -7.11
N TYR A 112 2.60 5.27 -7.55
CA TYR A 112 3.38 4.06 -7.25
C TYR A 112 4.70 3.95 -8.02
N GLY A 113 5.00 4.82 -8.99
CA GLY A 113 6.30 4.85 -9.68
C GLY A 113 6.74 3.51 -10.29
N LEU A 114 5.80 2.55 -10.43
CA LEU A 114 6.02 1.27 -11.06
C LEU A 114 5.78 1.50 -12.54
N ASN A 115 6.84 1.88 -13.27
CA ASN A 115 6.83 1.82 -14.73
C ASN A 115 6.54 0.35 -15.11
N LEU A 116 5.29 0.08 -15.46
CA LEU A 116 4.80 -1.20 -15.98
C LEU A 116 5.12 -1.38 -17.47
N ASP A 117 5.86 -0.43 -18.06
CA ASP A 117 6.40 -0.53 -19.41
C ASP A 117 7.61 -1.48 -19.38
N HIS A 118 7.31 -2.77 -19.41
CA HIS A 118 8.23 -3.73 -20.00
C HIS A 118 7.87 -3.84 -21.48
N ASP A 119 8.76 -3.35 -22.33
CA ASP A 119 8.68 -3.54 -23.78
C ASP A 119 8.51 -5.02 -24.13
N ALA A 120 7.77 -5.22 -25.23
CA ALA A 120 7.30 -6.44 -25.88
C ALA A 120 8.22 -7.68 -25.82
#